data_AF-B9SEY5-F1
#
_entry.id   AF-B9SEY5-F1
#
_cell.length_a   1.000
_cell.length_b   1.000
_cell.length_c   1.000
_cell.angle_alpha   90.00
_cell.angle_beta   90.00
_cell.angle_gamma   90.00
#
_symmetry.space_group_name_H-M   'P 1'
#
loop_
_entity.id
_entity.type
_entity.pdbx_description
1 polymer ?
#
loop_
_entity_poly.entity_id
_entity_poly.type
_entity_poly.pdbx_seq_one_letter_code
_entity_poly.pdbx_strand_id
1 'polypeptide(L)'
;MASLSVQLQLTFILLITTSFWLIEARSGQREFDYFKLALQWPGTFCQRTRHCCSSNACCRGSNAPAEFTIHGLWPDYNDGTWPACCKRSSFNEKEIATLHDALEKHWPSLSCGSPSTCHGTKGSFWAHEVVINCRHSL
;
A
#
# COMPACT_ATOMS: atom_id res chain seq x y z
N MET A 1 -35.71 28.65 -39.48
CA MET A 1 -35.02 29.59 -38.57
C MET A 1 -35.60 29.38 -37.19
N ALA A 2 -34.82 28.89 -36.22
CA ALA A 2 -35.28 28.78 -34.84
C ALA A 2 -35.41 30.19 -34.23
N SER A 3 -36.34 30.40 -33.31
CA SER A 3 -36.45 31.70 -32.62
C SER A 3 -35.25 31.91 -31.69
N LEU A 4 -34.93 33.16 -31.40
CA LEU A 4 -33.84 33.55 -30.49
C LEU A 4 -33.99 32.87 -29.11
N SER A 5 -35.24 32.67 -28.67
CA SER A 5 -35.58 31.97 -27.42
C SER A 5 -35.18 30.49 -27.46
N VAL A 6 -35.47 29.80 -28.58
CA VAL A 6 -35.09 28.38 -28.76
C VAL A 6 -33.58 28.22 -28.85
N GLN A 7 -32.87 29.13 -29.52
CA GLN A 7 -31.40 29.13 -29.55
C GLN A 7 -30.80 29.32 -28.15
N LEU A 8 -31.34 30.25 -27.34
CA LEU A 8 -30.86 30.50 -25.99
C LEU A 8 -31.06 29.28 -25.08
N GLN A 9 -32.22 28.62 -25.15
CA GLN A 9 -32.48 27.40 -24.38
C GLN A 9 -31.58 26.23 -24.80
N LEU A 10 -31.36 26.03 -26.09
CA LEU A 10 -30.46 24.99 -26.58
C LEU A 10 -29.01 25.24 -26.13
N THR A 11 -28.54 26.49 -26.14
CA THR A 11 -27.21 26.82 -25.62
C THR A 11 -27.11 26.58 -24.11
N PHE A 12 -28.16 26.88 -23.34
CA PHE A 12 -28.16 26.65 -21.89
C PHE A 12 -28.15 25.16 -21.55
N ILE A 13 -28.90 24.34 -22.27
CA ILE A 13 -28.88 22.86 -22.13
C ILE A 13 -27.51 22.30 -22.51
N LEU A 14 -26.88 22.81 -23.57
CA LEU A 14 -25.53 22.40 -23.98
C LEU A 14 -24.48 22.79 -22.91
N LEU A 15 -24.61 23.97 -22.30
CA LEU A 15 -23.74 24.41 -21.21
C LEU A 15 -23.93 23.57 -19.94
N ILE A 16 -25.17 23.24 -19.57
CA ILE A 16 -25.46 22.38 -18.41
C ILE A 16 -24.94 20.97 -18.64
N THR A 17 -25.21 20.37 -19.79
CA THR A 17 -24.76 18.99 -20.08
C THR A 17 -23.23 18.90 -20.09
N THR A 18 -22.54 19.83 -20.75
CA THR A 18 -21.06 19.87 -20.76
C THR A 18 -20.45 20.10 -19.37
N SER A 19 -21.06 20.92 -18.54
CA SER A 19 -20.61 21.12 -17.15
C SER A 19 -20.90 19.93 -16.24
N PHE A 20 -22.00 19.20 -16.44
CA PHE A 20 -22.27 17.93 -15.73
C PHE A 20 -21.27 16.82 -16.08
N TRP A 21 -20.86 16.70 -17.36
CA TRP A 21 -19.84 15.71 -17.76
C TRP A 21 -18.43 16.02 -17.23
N LEU A 22 -18.14 17.27 -16.83
CA LEU A 22 -16.85 17.67 -16.27
C LEU A 22 -16.72 17.39 -14.76
N ILE A 23 -17.82 17.06 -14.06
CA ILE A 23 -17.83 16.93 -12.59
C ILE A 23 -17.48 15.50 -12.12
N GLU A 24 -17.44 14.51 -12.99
CA GLU A 24 -17.14 13.12 -12.60
C GLU A 24 -15.63 12.78 -12.56
N ALA A 25 -14.78 13.74 -12.19
CA ALA A 25 -13.41 13.44 -11.78
C ALA A 25 -13.44 12.98 -10.32
N ARG A 26 -13.81 11.72 -10.09
CA ARG A 26 -13.82 11.11 -8.75
C ARG A 26 -12.41 11.25 -8.15
N SER A 27 -12.28 12.05 -7.10
CA SER A 27 -11.03 12.39 -6.41
C SER A 27 -10.48 11.25 -5.53
N GLY A 28 -10.60 10.01 -6.02
CA GLY A 28 -10.13 8.80 -5.34
C GLY A 28 -9.13 8.05 -6.20
N GLN A 29 -8.16 7.40 -5.55
CA GLN A 29 -7.32 6.41 -6.20
C GLN A 29 -8.23 5.30 -6.79
N ARG A 30 -7.94 4.87 -8.02
CA ARG A 30 -8.63 3.74 -8.67
C ARG A 30 -8.49 2.49 -7.79
N GLU A 31 -9.46 1.60 -7.87
CA GLU A 31 -9.36 0.28 -7.25
C GLU A 31 -8.31 -0.58 -7.95
N PHE A 32 -7.52 -1.34 -7.17
CA PHE A 32 -6.50 -2.25 -7.68
C PHE A 32 -7.09 -3.48 -8.37
N ASP A 33 -6.32 -4.10 -9.25
CA ASP A 33 -6.81 -5.21 -10.08
C ASP A 33 -6.53 -6.58 -9.42
N TYR A 34 -5.42 -6.72 -8.68
CA TYR A 34 -5.05 -7.97 -7.99
C TYR A 34 -4.10 -7.73 -6.80
N PHE A 35 -3.89 -8.78 -5.99
CA PHE A 35 -2.85 -8.80 -4.96
C PHE A 35 -1.63 -9.62 -5.39
N LYS A 36 -0.44 -9.11 -5.11
CA LYS A 36 0.82 -9.86 -5.14
C LYS A 36 1.24 -10.22 -3.72
N LEU A 37 1.31 -11.52 -3.43
CA LEU A 37 1.98 -12.03 -2.24
C LEU A 37 3.47 -12.20 -2.56
N ALA A 38 4.30 -11.30 -2.05
CA ALA A 38 5.75 -11.37 -2.18
C ALA A 38 6.34 -12.14 -1.00
N LEU A 39 7.10 -13.18 -1.31
CA LEU A 39 7.89 -13.95 -0.34
C LEU A 39 9.38 -13.65 -0.54
N GLN A 40 10.15 -13.70 0.53
CA GLN A 40 11.60 -13.55 0.50
C GLN A 40 12.29 -14.76 1.10
N TRP A 41 13.45 -15.10 0.54
CA TRP A 41 14.29 -16.19 1.05
C TRP A 41 15.33 -15.64 2.04
N PRO A 42 15.23 -15.95 3.35
CA PRO A 42 16.16 -15.43 4.36
C PRO A 42 17.60 -15.84 4.10
N GLY A 43 17.87 -17.03 3.56
CA GLY A 43 19.23 -17.48 3.27
C GLY A 43 20.00 -16.54 2.33
N THR A 44 19.35 -16.04 1.29
CA THR A 44 19.97 -15.06 0.38
C THR A 44 20.04 -13.68 1.01
N PHE A 45 18.96 -13.23 1.66
CA PHE A 45 18.91 -11.89 2.27
C PHE A 45 19.97 -11.74 3.38
N CYS A 46 20.04 -12.72 4.28
CA CYS A 46 20.89 -12.70 5.46
C CYS A 46 22.37 -12.97 5.16
N GLN A 47 22.73 -13.41 3.95
CA GLN A 47 24.10 -13.74 3.57
C GLN A 47 25.09 -12.58 3.81
N ARG A 48 24.61 -11.33 3.67
CA ARG A 48 25.43 -10.12 3.85
C ARG A 48 25.18 -9.42 5.18
N THR A 49 24.42 -10.01 6.10
CA THR A 49 24.17 -9.43 7.41
C THR A 49 25.47 -9.37 8.21
N ARG A 50 25.92 -8.15 8.53
CA ARG A 50 27.12 -7.89 9.35
C ARG A 50 26.80 -7.30 10.73
N HIS A 51 25.60 -6.75 10.89
CA HIS A 51 25.17 -6.07 12.10
C HIS A 51 23.84 -6.64 12.59
N CYS A 52 23.76 -6.87 13.89
CA CYS A 52 22.60 -7.43 14.56
C CYS A 52 21.92 -6.41 15.46
N CYS A 53 20.62 -6.59 15.63
CA CYS A 53 19.73 -5.77 16.45
C CYS A 53 18.50 -6.62 16.79
N SER A 54 17.66 -6.13 17.69
CA SER A 54 16.46 -6.85 18.14
C SER A 54 15.46 -7.16 17.03
N SER A 55 15.30 -6.26 16.05
CA SER A 55 14.34 -6.41 14.96
C SER A 55 14.84 -7.30 13.81
N ASN A 56 16.13 -7.62 13.73
CA ASN A 56 16.69 -8.38 12.62
C ASN A 56 16.64 -9.89 12.88
N ALA A 57 15.70 -10.57 12.24
CA ALA A 57 15.53 -12.01 12.40
C ALA A 57 16.68 -12.86 11.84
N CYS A 58 17.56 -12.31 10.98
CA CYS A 58 18.80 -12.98 10.59
C CYS A 58 19.70 -13.32 11.79
N CYS A 59 19.55 -12.60 12.91
CA CYS A 59 20.40 -12.70 14.08
C CYS A 59 19.78 -13.52 15.22
N ARG A 60 18.72 -14.29 14.97
CA ARG A 60 18.03 -15.11 15.99
C ARG A 60 18.70 -16.46 16.27
N GLY A 61 19.95 -16.66 15.81
CA GLY A 61 20.70 -17.89 16.01
C GLY A 61 19.98 -19.10 15.40
N SER A 62 19.78 -20.15 16.19
CA SER A 62 19.01 -21.35 15.77
C SER A 62 17.55 -21.06 15.43
N ASN A 63 17.01 -19.93 15.89
CA ASN A 63 15.66 -19.48 15.61
C ASN A 63 15.59 -18.51 14.41
N ALA A 64 16.68 -18.35 13.66
CA ALA A 64 16.64 -17.59 12.41
C ALA A 64 15.69 -18.28 11.41
N PRO A 65 14.91 -17.52 10.62
CA PRO A 65 13.99 -18.10 9.65
C PRO A 65 14.73 -18.96 8.61
N ALA A 66 14.34 -20.23 8.47
CA ALA A 66 14.91 -21.18 7.53
C ALA A 66 13.97 -21.50 6.35
N GLU A 67 12.82 -20.84 6.29
CA GLU A 67 11.78 -21.00 5.28
C GLU A 67 11.52 -19.64 4.61
N PHE A 68 10.76 -19.64 3.51
CA PHE A 68 10.28 -18.38 2.94
C PHE A 68 9.47 -17.60 3.96
N THR A 69 9.80 -16.32 4.13
CA THR A 69 9.02 -15.38 4.93
C THR A 69 8.27 -14.42 4.05
N ILE A 70 7.19 -13.86 4.55
CA ILE A 70 6.44 -12.82 3.87
C ILE A 70 7.32 -11.57 3.78
N HIS A 71 7.38 -10.97 2.60
CA HIS A 71 7.89 -9.61 2.41
C HIS A 71 6.71 -8.64 2.44
N GLY A 72 5.69 -8.90 1.63
CA GLY A 72 4.49 -8.06 1.61
C GLY A 72 3.34 -8.63 0.81
N LEU A 73 2.17 -8.02 1.01
CA LEU A 73 0.95 -8.26 0.25
C LEU A 73 0.55 -6.94 -0.41
N TRP A 74 0.73 -6.86 -1.73
CA TRP A 74 0.68 -5.58 -2.45
C TRP A 74 -0.47 -5.54 -3.44
N PRO A 75 -1.34 -4.52 -3.37
CA PRO A 75 -2.30 -4.24 -4.44
C PRO A 75 -1.55 -3.79 -5.69
N ASP A 76 -2.00 -4.20 -6.86
CA ASP A 76 -1.32 -3.88 -8.12
C ASP A 76 -2.30 -3.78 -9.28
N TYR A 77 -1.83 -3.23 -10.40
CA TYR A 77 -2.62 -3.04 -11.60
C TYR A 77 -2.11 -3.91 -12.75
N ASN A 78 -3.00 -4.26 -13.67
CA ASN A 78 -2.64 -5.08 -14.84
C ASN A 78 -1.70 -4.36 -15.83
N ASP A 79 -1.57 -3.03 -15.72
CA ASP A 79 -0.65 -2.22 -16.52
C ASP A 79 0.79 -2.19 -15.96
N GLY A 80 1.05 -2.87 -14.85
CA GLY A 80 2.36 -2.96 -14.19
C GLY A 80 2.66 -1.80 -13.23
N THR A 81 1.74 -0.84 -13.06
CA THR A 81 1.81 0.17 -12.02
C THR A 81 1.12 -0.30 -10.73
N TRP A 82 1.26 0.44 -9.63
CA TRP A 82 0.63 0.09 -8.36
C TRP A 82 0.14 1.32 -7.59
N PRO A 83 -0.96 1.20 -6.85
CA PRO A 83 -1.38 2.25 -5.94
C PRO A 83 -0.50 2.22 -4.68
N ALA A 84 -0.07 3.40 -4.23
CA ALA A 84 0.69 3.56 -2.99
C ALA A 84 0.25 4.81 -2.24
N CYS A 85 0.39 4.79 -0.90
CA CYS A 85 0.10 5.93 -0.02
C CYS A 85 -1.32 6.52 -0.18
N CYS A 86 -2.33 5.66 -0.40
CA CYS A 86 -3.70 6.09 -0.71
C CYS A 86 -4.43 6.82 0.43
N LYS A 87 -4.00 6.63 1.68
CA LYS A 87 -4.61 7.28 2.84
C LYS A 87 -3.51 7.78 3.78
N ARG A 88 -3.73 8.95 4.38
CA ARG A 88 -2.95 9.39 5.54
C ARG A 88 -3.45 8.65 6.78
N SER A 89 -2.98 7.42 6.94
CA SER A 89 -3.25 6.60 8.12
C SER A 89 -1.97 6.34 8.90
N SER A 90 -2.08 6.29 10.23
CA SER A 90 -1.05 5.73 11.09
C SER A 90 -1.25 4.23 11.24
N PHE A 91 -0.15 3.51 11.51
CA PHE A 91 -0.19 2.11 11.91
C PHE A 91 -0.28 2.01 13.43
N ASN A 92 -1.23 1.22 13.93
CA ASN A 92 -1.42 0.97 15.35
C ASN A 92 -1.15 -0.51 15.65
N GLU A 93 0.00 -0.81 16.23
CA GLU A 93 0.46 -2.17 16.51
C GLU A 93 -0.46 -2.93 17.49
N LYS A 94 -1.25 -2.22 18.31
CA LYS A 94 -2.22 -2.85 19.20
C LYS A 94 -3.33 -3.59 18.45
N GLU A 95 -3.62 -3.20 17.21
CA GLU A 95 -4.65 -3.85 16.38
C GLU A 95 -4.22 -5.24 15.89
N ILE A 96 -2.92 -5.51 15.87
CA ILE A 96 -2.35 -6.81 15.44
C ILE A 96 -1.79 -7.61 16.62
N ALA A 97 -2.09 -7.21 17.87
CA ALA A 97 -1.50 -7.82 19.06
C ALA A 97 -1.73 -9.34 19.12
N THR A 98 -2.89 -9.82 18.67
CA THR A 98 -3.24 -11.26 18.61
C THR A 98 -2.49 -12.03 17.52
N LEU A 99 -1.91 -11.33 16.53
CA LEU A 99 -1.16 -11.92 15.42
C LEU A 99 0.35 -11.78 15.60
N HIS A 100 0.80 -11.10 16.66
CA HIS A 100 2.19 -10.69 16.83
C HIS A 100 3.17 -11.87 16.71
N ASP A 101 2.92 -12.98 17.42
CA ASP A 101 3.81 -14.16 17.38
C ASP A 101 3.86 -14.80 15.98
N ALA A 102 2.74 -14.82 15.27
CA ALA A 102 2.69 -15.32 13.90
C ALA A 102 3.44 -14.41 12.94
N LEU A 103 3.32 -13.09 13.10
CA LEU A 103 4.05 -12.10 12.30
C LEU A 103 5.55 -12.14 12.58
N GLU A 104 5.95 -12.28 13.84
CA GLU A 104 7.36 -12.44 14.21
C GLU A 104 7.99 -13.69 13.61
N LYS A 105 7.21 -14.76 13.45
CA LYS A 105 7.67 -16.01 12.85
C LYS A 105 7.67 -15.99 11.32
N HIS A 106 6.57 -15.55 10.70
CA HIS A 106 6.31 -15.71 9.28
C HIS A 106 6.50 -14.43 8.46
N TRP A 107 6.49 -13.26 9.09
CA TRP A 107 6.69 -11.95 8.46
C TRP A 107 7.70 -11.06 9.23
N PRO A 108 8.88 -11.58 9.65
CA PRO A 108 9.85 -10.80 10.40
C PRO A 108 10.56 -9.75 9.53
N SER A 109 11.07 -8.70 10.17
CA SER A 109 12.13 -7.88 9.56
C SER A 109 13.44 -8.67 9.49
N LEU A 110 14.14 -8.57 8.36
CA LEU A 110 15.49 -9.09 8.18
C LEU A 110 16.56 -7.98 8.23
N SER A 111 16.16 -6.77 8.65
CA SER A 111 17.02 -5.59 8.69
C SER A 111 16.92 -4.85 10.02
N CYS A 112 17.96 -4.06 10.34
CA CYS A 112 18.01 -3.25 11.55
C CYS A 112 17.47 -1.83 11.41
N GLY A 113 17.27 -1.37 10.18
CA GLY A 113 16.79 -0.02 9.94
C GLY A 113 15.30 0.09 10.24
N SER A 114 14.87 1.28 10.65
CA SER A 114 13.47 1.66 10.58
C SER A 114 13.15 2.12 9.15
N PRO A 115 12.33 1.38 8.38
CA PRO A 115 11.92 1.81 7.06
C PRO A 115 11.09 3.10 7.13
N SER A 116 11.15 3.90 6.07
CA SER A 116 10.26 5.05 5.89
C SER A 116 8.90 4.59 5.45
N THR A 117 7.84 5.07 6.09
CA THR A 117 6.47 4.94 5.59
C THR A 117 6.14 6.12 4.66
N CYS A 118 4.86 6.28 4.30
CA CYS A 118 4.41 7.44 3.52
C CYS A 118 4.78 8.77 4.19
N HIS A 119 5.11 9.76 3.35
CA HIS A 119 5.47 11.12 3.76
C HIS A 119 6.72 11.21 4.67
N GLY A 120 7.63 10.24 4.60
CA GLY A 120 8.94 10.33 5.25
C GLY A 120 8.96 10.03 6.75
N THR A 121 7.83 9.67 7.35
CA THR A 121 7.80 9.15 8.72
C THR A 121 8.49 7.80 8.80
N LYS A 122 9.02 7.41 9.96
CA LYS A 122 9.71 6.14 10.19
C LYS A 122 8.84 5.21 11.03
N GLY A 123 8.94 3.91 10.84
CA GLY A 123 8.16 2.92 11.59
C GLY A 123 8.79 1.54 11.62
N SER A 124 8.06 0.56 12.16
CA SER A 124 8.39 -0.85 12.03
C SER A 124 8.26 -1.32 10.58
N PHE A 125 8.75 -2.52 10.29
CA PHE A 125 8.58 -3.15 8.99
C PHE A 125 7.10 -3.32 8.63
N TRP A 126 6.27 -3.80 9.56
CA TRP A 126 4.83 -3.92 9.34
C TRP A 126 4.16 -2.56 9.13
N ALA A 127 4.58 -1.52 9.85
CA ALA A 127 4.07 -0.17 9.61
C ALA A 127 4.38 0.33 8.19
N HIS A 128 5.58 0.07 7.69
CA HIS A 128 5.96 0.40 6.31
C HIS A 128 5.05 -0.30 5.30
N GLU A 129 4.89 -1.62 5.42
CA GLU A 129 4.04 -2.40 4.51
C GLU A 129 2.57 -1.97 4.59
N VAL A 130 2.03 -1.78 5.79
CA VAL A 130 0.60 -1.45 5.97
C VAL A 130 0.26 -0.01 5.57
N VAL A 131 1.17 0.95 5.78
CA VAL A 131 0.92 2.36 5.48
C VAL A 131 1.15 2.67 3.99
N ILE A 132 2.14 2.02 3.36
CA ILE A 132 2.41 2.24 1.93
C ILE A 132 1.35 1.58 1.05
N ASN A 133 0.89 0.39 1.42
CA ASN A 133 -0.06 -0.35 0.59
C ASN A 133 -1.49 0.12 0.76
N CYS A 134 -2.21 0.17 -0.36
CA CYS A 134 -3.60 0.59 -0.38
C CYS A 134 -4.52 -0.57 -0.06
N ARG A 135 -5.37 -0.39 0.95
CA ARG A 135 -6.35 -1.41 1.36
C ARG A 135 -7.67 -1.24 0.61
N HIS A 136 -8.33 -2.35 0.32
CA HIS A 136 -9.71 -2.34 -0.15
C HIS A 136 -10.59 -1.65 0.90
N SER A 137 -11.49 -0.76 0.45
CA SER A 137 -12.47 -0.17 1.37
C SER A 137 -13.65 -1.14 1.44
N LEU A 138 -13.74 -1.89 2.52
CA LEU A 138 -14.93 -2.69 2.85
C LEU A 138 -16.13 -1.77 3.15
#